data_AF-A0A7S1UC16-F1
#
_entry.id   AF-A0A7S1UC16-F1
#
_cell.length_a   1.000
_cell.length_b   1.000
_cell.length_c   1.000
_cell.angle_alpha   90.00
_cell.angle_beta   90.00
_cell.angle_gamma   90.00
#
_symmetry.space_group_name_H-M   'P 1'
#
loop_
_entity.id
_entity.type
_entity.pdbx_description
1 polymer ?
#
loop_
_entity_poly.entity_id
_entity_poly.type
_entity_poly.pdbx_seq_one_letter_code
_entity_poly.pdbx_strand_id
1 'polypeptide(L)'
;MEGSSRGGRRRRRCLACAALCAALLLFTVGLWVGFMYLAQDDTRSRARGLWGVGGARELFDNACHESSCRREIAMVYEVRQLFEESRRKKAGLGIRAAAGRAAPNAEETAAAAQLEGLAPLAIKIEVCNGLINQRIALLEGIALGVILGAQVLLPVHMPFNGVELPKQPTRTMDRNLQRLERMFDLDALQAGATELYRDHWCKRSDEPASKTWCHGFQRPALLYGNATEAMEDAISILGRKRRNVFSLQWDAATKPEALSVLEAAQREFHAGIANLGGDAGSPHVLLDLGCTLFSLAVDETTESWSIFWRLHRHLKHEPDVREQAAAVKAHLASLGVAAQEKAATFGFAAPPLEGGAPGYNVLHLRAEEDWQHHCEAWMGLRDGYHRDNCMN
;
A
#
# COMPACT_ATOMS: atom_id res chain seq x y z
N MET A 1 39.10 35.40 -18.18
CA MET A 1 39.43 34.52 -17.04
C MET A 1 38.71 35.07 -15.81
N GLU A 2 37.48 34.60 -15.56
CA GLU A 2 36.77 34.75 -14.28
C GLU A 2 35.47 33.96 -14.40
N GLY A 3 35.35 32.84 -13.68
CA GLY A 3 34.18 31.98 -13.84
C GLY A 3 34.29 30.61 -13.19
N SER A 4 34.62 30.51 -11.90
CA SER A 4 34.38 29.29 -11.12
C SER A 4 34.42 29.55 -9.60
N SER A 5 33.32 30.04 -9.02
CA SER A 5 33.20 30.16 -7.55
C SER A 5 31.85 29.73 -6.95
N ARG A 6 30.84 29.41 -7.77
CA ARG A 6 29.50 29.02 -7.26
C ARG A 6 29.38 27.56 -6.82
N GLY A 7 30.22 26.65 -7.33
CA GLY A 7 30.19 25.23 -6.96
C GLY A 7 30.63 24.92 -5.51
N GLY A 8 31.52 25.74 -4.94
CA GLY A 8 32.09 25.50 -3.61
C GLY A 8 31.13 25.72 -2.44
N ARG A 9 30.15 26.64 -2.57
CA ARG A 9 29.22 26.96 -1.47
C ARG A 9 28.13 25.92 -1.26
N ARG A 10 27.64 25.28 -2.32
CA ARG A 10 26.63 24.20 -2.21
C ARG A 10 27.23 22.94 -1.56
N ARG A 11 28.44 22.54 -1.97
CA ARG A 11 29.15 21.39 -1.37
C ARG A 11 29.43 21.57 0.12
N ARG A 12 29.80 22.79 0.56
CA ARG A 12 30.03 23.07 1.99
C ARG A 12 28.77 23.02 2.83
N ARG A 13 27.61 23.40 2.28
CA ARG A 13 26.32 23.30 3.00
C ARG A 13 25.85 21.86 3.16
N CYS A 14 26.01 21.02 2.13
CA CYS A 14 25.69 19.60 2.22
C CYS A 14 26.59 18.86 3.23
N LEU A 15 27.90 19.16 3.25
CA LEU A 15 28.82 18.57 4.23
C LEU A 15 28.53 19.02 5.67
N ALA A 16 28.13 20.27 5.87
CA ALA A 16 27.73 20.77 7.19
C ALA A 16 26.42 20.12 7.69
N CYS A 17 25.42 19.93 6.81
CA CYS A 17 24.21 19.19 7.17
C CYS A 17 24.50 17.71 7.47
N ALA A 18 25.32 17.04 6.66
CA ALA A 18 25.70 15.65 6.92
C ALA A 18 26.45 15.49 8.25
N ALA A 19 27.36 16.41 8.58
CA ALA A 19 28.06 16.41 9.86
C ALA A 19 27.13 16.67 11.05
N LEU A 20 26.13 17.56 10.90
CA LEU A 20 25.14 17.84 11.94
C LEU A 20 24.21 16.65 12.16
N CYS A 21 23.75 16.00 11.09
CA CYS A 21 22.95 14.77 11.18
C CYS A 21 23.74 13.63 11.83
N ALA A 22 25.01 13.44 11.46
CA ALA A 22 25.87 12.44 12.09
C ALA A 22 26.10 12.73 13.57
N ALA A 23 26.30 14.01 13.96
CA ALA A 23 26.45 14.40 15.35
C ALA A 23 25.17 14.17 16.18
N LEU A 24 23.99 14.47 15.62
CA LEU A 24 22.69 14.20 16.25
C LEU A 24 22.43 12.69 16.41
N LEU A 25 22.84 11.89 15.42
CA LEU A 25 22.72 10.43 15.46
C LEU A 25 23.66 9.81 16.50
N LEU A 26 24.90 10.28 16.58
CA LEU A 26 25.85 9.88 17.62
C LEU A 26 25.41 10.34 19.02
N PHE A 27 24.80 11.53 19.13
CA PHE A 27 24.25 12.03 20.39
C PHE A 27 23.04 11.23 20.86
N THR A 28 22.12 10.88 19.96
CA THR A 28 20.95 10.05 20.27
C THR A 28 21.33 8.62 20.61
N VAL A 29 22.27 8.00 19.87
CA VAL A 29 22.82 6.69 20.22
C VAL A 29 23.58 6.76 21.54
N GLY A 30 24.37 7.81 21.78
CA GLY A 30 25.08 8.02 23.05
C GLY A 30 24.14 8.19 24.24
N LEU A 31 23.03 8.93 24.07
CA LEU A 31 21.97 9.06 25.07
C LEU A 31 21.23 7.73 25.29
N TRP A 32 21.01 6.94 24.24
CA TRP A 32 20.32 5.65 24.35
C TRP A 32 21.19 4.60 25.03
N VAL A 33 22.49 4.54 24.69
CA VAL A 33 23.48 3.71 25.38
C VAL A 33 23.68 4.17 26.83
N GLY A 34 23.73 5.49 27.07
CA GLY A 34 23.77 6.05 28.42
C GLY A 34 22.52 5.75 29.24
N PHE A 35 21.34 5.76 28.61
CA PHE A 35 20.07 5.40 29.23
C PHE A 35 20.00 3.90 29.55
N MET A 36 20.53 3.04 28.67
CA MET A 36 20.68 1.60 28.91
C MET A 36 21.66 1.31 30.06
N TYR A 37 22.76 2.07 30.15
CA TYR A 37 23.74 1.94 31.23
C TYR A 37 23.22 2.48 32.57
N LEU A 38 22.43 3.56 32.55
CA LEU A 38 21.82 4.15 33.75
C LEU A 38 20.53 3.43 34.18
N ALA A 39 19.92 2.63 33.29
CA ALA A 39 18.76 1.79 33.62
C ALA A 39 19.11 0.57 34.50
N GLN A 40 20.40 0.33 34.80
CA GLN A 40 20.85 -0.65 35.77
C GLN A 40 20.90 -0.14 37.22
N ASP A 41 20.68 1.17 37.47
CA ASP A 41 20.80 1.74 38.82
C ASP A 41 19.50 2.41 39.30
N ASP A 42 19.18 2.21 40.59
CA ASP A 42 17.85 2.43 41.19
C ASP A 42 17.55 3.91 41.50
N THR A 43 17.56 4.77 40.48
CA THR A 43 17.25 6.21 40.62
C THR A 43 16.13 6.66 39.69
N ARG A 44 15.01 5.92 39.69
CA ARG A 44 13.81 6.23 38.88
C ARG A 44 13.01 7.48 39.29
N SER A 45 13.28 8.09 40.46
CA SER A 45 12.41 9.14 41.01
C SER A 45 12.82 10.58 40.66
N ARG A 46 14.08 10.85 40.28
CA ARG A 46 14.54 12.22 39.97
C ARG A 46 14.45 12.62 38.50
N ALA A 47 14.46 11.68 37.56
CA ALA A 47 14.44 11.98 36.12
C ALA A 47 13.06 12.38 35.55
N ARG A 48 11.96 12.13 36.29
CA ARG A 48 10.59 12.43 35.80
C ARG A 48 10.22 13.92 35.82
N GLY A 49 10.96 14.76 36.54
CA GLY A 49 10.64 16.19 36.68
C GLY A 49 11.11 17.08 35.52
N LEU A 50 12.08 16.61 34.71
CA LEU A 50 12.73 17.44 33.68
C LEU A 50 12.26 17.17 32.25
N TRP A 51 11.46 16.13 32.01
CA TRP A 51 11.04 15.68 30.67
C TRP A 51 9.54 15.42 30.57
N GLY A 52 8.74 16.39 31.02
CA GLY A 52 7.31 16.40 30.71
C GLY A 52 7.05 16.57 29.22
N VAL A 53 5.91 16.05 28.73
CA VAL A 53 5.45 16.07 27.33
C VAL A 53 5.53 17.46 26.67
N GLY A 54 5.49 18.54 27.47
CA GLY A 54 5.69 19.91 26.98
C GLY A 54 7.13 20.22 26.54
N GLY A 55 8.15 19.74 27.28
CA GLY A 55 9.56 20.09 27.02
C GLY A 55 10.14 19.43 25.77
N ALA A 56 9.74 18.18 25.48
CA ALA A 56 10.13 17.51 24.24
C ALA A 56 9.50 18.20 23.02
N ARG A 57 8.20 18.52 23.09
CA ARG A 57 7.48 19.20 22.01
C ARG A 57 8.09 20.57 21.68
N GLU A 58 8.44 21.36 22.69
CA GLU A 58 9.04 22.68 22.51
C GLU A 58 10.48 22.63 21.97
N LEU A 59 11.27 21.63 22.36
CA LEU A 59 12.60 21.36 21.78
C LEU A 59 12.52 20.91 20.31
N PHE A 60 11.50 20.13 19.94
CA PHE A 60 11.33 19.64 18.57
C PHE A 60 10.67 20.66 17.62
N ASP A 61 9.68 21.42 18.10
CA ASP A 61 9.02 22.50 17.33
C ASP A 61 10.01 23.63 16.96
N ASN A 62 11.06 23.81 17.77
CA ASN A 62 12.16 24.74 17.51
C ASN A 62 13.28 24.16 16.63
N ALA A 63 13.41 22.84 16.54
CA ALA A 63 14.43 22.18 15.71
C ALA A 63 13.94 21.90 14.26
N CYS A 64 12.62 21.74 14.05
CA CYS A 64 12.02 21.49 12.74
C CYS A 64 11.32 22.72 12.16
N HIS A 65 12.02 23.43 11.27
CA HIS A 65 11.50 24.59 10.54
C HIS A 65 10.75 24.24 9.24
N GLU A 66 10.84 23.01 8.74
CA GLU A 66 10.13 22.59 7.53
C GLU A 66 8.71 22.09 7.80
N SER A 67 7.77 22.53 6.96
CA SER A 67 6.34 22.18 7.05
C SER A 67 6.03 20.69 6.81
N SER A 68 7.00 19.91 6.31
CA SER A 68 6.91 18.45 6.16
C SER A 68 7.08 17.78 7.53
N CYS A 69 8.17 18.06 8.23
CA CYS A 69 8.46 17.55 9.58
C CYS A 69 7.34 17.79 10.60
N ARG A 70 6.66 18.94 10.54
CA ARG A 70 5.53 19.22 11.44
C ARG A 70 4.28 18.38 11.14
N ARG A 71 4.04 18.03 9.88
CA ARG A 71 2.91 17.16 9.46
C ARG A 71 3.17 15.69 9.78
N GLU A 72 4.42 15.26 9.64
CA GLU A 72 4.89 13.91 9.97
C GLU A 72 4.72 13.60 11.46
N ILE A 73 5.13 14.53 12.32
CA ILE A 73 4.91 14.46 13.77
C ILE A 73 3.40 14.42 14.07
N ALA A 74 2.59 15.25 13.42
CA ALA A 74 1.15 15.26 13.67
C ALA A 74 0.48 13.89 13.43
N MET A 75 0.80 13.18 12.35
CA MET A 75 0.18 11.89 12.02
C MET A 75 0.60 10.75 12.97
N VAL A 76 1.89 10.63 13.30
CA VAL A 76 2.36 9.63 14.28
C VAL A 76 1.77 9.91 15.65
N TYR A 77 1.69 11.19 16.03
CA TYR A 77 0.99 11.58 17.25
C TYR A 77 -0.51 11.32 17.17
N GLU A 78 -1.14 11.39 15.99
CA GLU A 78 -2.56 11.11 15.80
C GLU A 78 -2.86 9.60 15.91
N VAL A 79 -2.10 8.73 15.24
CA VAL A 79 -2.24 7.27 15.39
C VAL A 79 -1.94 6.87 16.84
N ARG A 80 -0.84 7.38 17.41
CA ARG A 80 -0.50 7.14 18.81
C ARG A 80 -1.54 7.74 19.76
N GLN A 81 -2.11 8.90 19.47
CA GLN A 81 -3.21 9.48 20.25
C GLN A 81 -4.48 8.64 20.10
N LEU A 82 -4.80 8.07 18.94
CA LEU A 82 -5.94 7.18 18.78
C LEU A 82 -5.77 5.91 19.63
N PHE A 83 -4.56 5.34 19.65
CA PHE A 83 -4.23 4.20 20.51
C PHE A 83 -4.19 4.58 22.00
N GLU A 84 -3.52 5.67 22.36
CA GLU A 84 -3.44 6.18 23.74
C GLU A 84 -4.79 6.67 24.24
N GLU A 85 -5.64 7.29 23.43
CA GLU A 85 -7.01 7.65 23.76
C GLU A 85 -7.87 6.41 23.92
N SER A 86 -7.73 5.41 23.06
CA SER A 86 -8.41 4.13 23.26
C SER A 86 -7.99 3.50 24.59
N ARG A 87 -6.69 3.56 24.90
CA ARG A 87 -6.10 3.04 26.14
C ARG A 87 -6.47 3.87 27.38
N ARG A 88 -6.50 5.21 27.29
CA ARG A 88 -6.92 6.14 28.35
C ARG A 88 -8.43 6.14 28.54
N LYS A 89 -9.22 6.02 27.48
CA LYS A 89 -10.67 5.79 27.57
C LYS A 89 -10.93 4.43 28.24
N LYS A 90 -10.12 3.39 28.00
CA LYS A 90 -10.20 2.12 28.75
C LYS A 90 -9.74 2.26 30.21
N ALA A 91 -8.64 2.97 30.49
CA ALA A 91 -8.07 3.10 31.83
C ALA A 91 -8.85 4.08 32.74
N GLY A 92 -9.30 5.21 32.18
CA GLY A 92 -10.06 6.26 32.86
C GLY A 92 -11.55 5.95 33.02
N LEU A 93 -12.10 5.02 32.23
CA LEU A 93 -13.45 4.49 32.47
C LEU A 93 -13.50 3.50 33.65
N GLY A 94 -12.37 3.18 34.28
CA GLY A 94 -12.32 2.22 35.37
C GLY A 94 -13.15 1.00 35.03
N ILE A 95 -12.71 0.17 34.08
CA ILE A 95 -13.37 -1.06 33.68
C ILE A 95 -13.39 -2.01 34.90
N ARG A 96 -14.28 -1.75 35.85
CA ARG A 96 -15.16 -2.78 36.37
C ARG A 96 -15.79 -3.36 35.12
N ALA A 97 -15.62 -4.67 34.91
CA ALA A 97 -16.28 -5.42 33.85
C ALA A 97 -17.66 -4.79 33.59
N ALA A 98 -17.87 -4.26 32.39
CA ALA A 98 -19.04 -3.47 32.08
C ALA A 98 -20.29 -4.35 32.19
N ALA A 99 -20.84 -4.45 33.40
CA ALA A 99 -21.99 -5.27 33.77
C ALA A 99 -23.32 -4.72 33.21
N GLY A 100 -23.25 -3.97 32.10
CA GLY A 100 -24.39 -3.33 31.47
C GLY A 100 -24.20 -3.08 29.97
N ARG A 101 -23.20 -3.70 29.32
CA ARG A 101 -23.24 -3.77 27.86
C ARG A 101 -24.41 -4.66 27.49
N ALA A 102 -25.41 -4.09 26.82
CA ALA A 102 -26.46 -4.87 26.18
C ALA A 102 -25.78 -5.99 25.36
N ALA A 103 -26.30 -7.21 25.50
CA ALA A 103 -25.81 -8.34 24.73
C ALA A 103 -25.77 -7.94 23.24
N PRO A 104 -24.72 -8.37 22.49
CA PRO A 104 -24.68 -8.11 21.06
C PRO A 104 -25.96 -8.61 20.41
N ASN A 105 -26.54 -7.80 19.52
CA ASN A 105 -27.72 -8.22 18.78
C ASN A 105 -27.35 -9.34 17.78
N ALA A 106 -28.36 -9.96 17.14
CA ALA A 106 -28.15 -11.05 16.19
C ALA A 106 -27.26 -10.63 15.00
N GLU A 107 -27.41 -9.40 14.53
CA GLU A 107 -26.61 -8.82 13.44
C GLU A 107 -25.13 -8.66 13.81
N GLU A 108 -24.82 -8.17 15.02
CA GLU A 108 -23.46 -8.06 15.52
C GLU A 108 -22.81 -9.42 15.75
N THR A 109 -23.58 -10.40 16.20
CA THR A 109 -23.09 -11.78 16.37
C THR A 109 -22.78 -12.41 15.02
N ALA A 110 -23.63 -12.21 14.00
CA ALA A 110 -23.39 -12.67 12.65
C ALA A 110 -22.17 -11.97 12.01
N ALA A 111 -22.04 -10.65 12.16
CA ALA A 111 -20.88 -9.90 11.69
C ALA A 111 -19.58 -10.35 12.37
N ALA A 112 -19.61 -10.60 13.69
CA ALA A 112 -18.45 -11.11 14.41
C ALA A 112 -18.06 -12.53 13.95
N ALA A 113 -19.05 -13.39 13.67
CA ALA A 113 -18.80 -14.73 13.14
C ALA A 113 -18.21 -14.70 11.71
N GLN A 114 -18.56 -13.70 10.89
CA GLN A 114 -17.93 -13.51 9.57
C GLN A 114 -16.46 -13.09 9.66
N LEU A 115 -16.06 -12.42 10.74
CA LEU A 115 -14.65 -12.08 10.99
C LEU A 115 -13.87 -13.24 11.61
N GLU A 116 -14.54 -14.29 12.09
CA GLU A 116 -13.90 -15.46 12.66
C GLU A 116 -13.14 -16.22 11.56
N GLY A 117 -11.81 -16.27 11.70
CA GLY A 117 -10.91 -16.85 10.70
C GLY A 117 -10.23 -15.82 9.78
N LEU A 118 -10.63 -14.55 9.83
CA LEU A 118 -9.97 -13.47 9.08
C LEU A 118 -8.73 -12.95 9.80
N ALA A 119 -7.74 -12.48 9.05
CA ALA A 119 -6.56 -11.87 9.63
C ALA A 119 -6.95 -10.66 10.49
N PRO A 120 -6.22 -10.42 11.59
CA PRO A 120 -6.52 -9.31 12.46
C PRO A 120 -6.20 -7.97 11.78
N LEU A 121 -5.24 -7.94 10.85
CA LEU A 121 -4.98 -6.78 9.99
C LEU A 121 -5.46 -7.08 8.58
N ALA A 122 -6.19 -6.13 7.99
CA ALA A 122 -6.67 -6.19 6.63
C ALA A 122 -6.35 -4.90 5.86
N ILE A 123 -6.11 -5.04 4.56
CA ILE A 123 -5.80 -3.95 3.65
C ILE A 123 -6.83 -3.94 2.54
N LYS A 124 -7.54 -2.82 2.38
CA LYS A 124 -8.37 -2.55 1.22
C LYS A 124 -7.58 -1.70 0.23
N ILE A 125 -7.59 -2.12 -1.03
CA ILE A 125 -6.90 -1.42 -2.11
C ILE A 125 -7.93 -0.69 -2.96
N GLU A 126 -7.78 0.62 -3.07
CA GLU A 126 -8.48 1.40 -4.07
C GLU A 126 -7.78 1.25 -5.43
N VAL A 127 -8.57 1.03 -6.48
CA VAL A 127 -8.04 0.81 -7.83
C VAL A 127 -8.23 2.04 -8.68
N CYS A 128 -7.13 2.41 -9.35
CA CYS A 128 -7.00 3.70 -10.02
C CYS A 128 -7.32 3.62 -11.50
N ASN A 129 -7.35 4.77 -12.16
CA ASN A 129 -7.60 4.78 -13.59
C ASN A 129 -6.41 4.21 -14.37
N GLY A 130 -6.69 3.58 -15.52
CA GLY A 130 -5.70 2.97 -16.40
C GLY A 130 -5.36 1.51 -16.04
N LEU A 131 -5.60 0.55 -16.95
CA LEU A 131 -5.45 -0.88 -16.68
C LEU A 131 -4.05 -1.29 -16.14
N ILE A 132 -2.99 -0.64 -16.61
CA ILE A 132 -1.62 -0.90 -16.15
C ILE A 132 -1.46 -0.41 -14.69
N ASN A 133 -1.93 0.79 -14.39
CA ASN A 133 -1.91 1.35 -13.04
C ASN A 133 -2.75 0.51 -12.07
N GLN A 134 -3.93 0.05 -12.50
CA GLN A 134 -4.75 -0.90 -11.73
C GLN A 134 -3.98 -2.16 -11.39
N ARG A 135 -3.32 -2.74 -12.39
CA ARG A 135 -2.52 -3.96 -12.22
C ARG A 135 -1.37 -3.73 -11.23
N ILE A 136 -0.67 -2.61 -11.34
CA ILE A 136 0.43 -2.26 -10.43
C ILE A 136 -0.11 -2.06 -9.01
N ALA A 137 -1.19 -1.29 -8.83
CA ALA A 137 -1.81 -1.06 -7.53
C ALA A 137 -2.24 -2.36 -6.84
N LEU A 138 -2.82 -3.30 -7.60
CA LEU A 138 -3.13 -4.65 -7.10
C LEU A 138 -1.87 -5.35 -6.60
N LEU A 139 -0.80 -5.37 -7.42
CA LEU A 139 0.45 -6.06 -7.07
C LEU A 139 1.13 -5.44 -5.85
N GLU A 140 1.21 -4.11 -5.78
CA GLU A 140 1.81 -3.38 -4.67
C GLU A 140 1.01 -3.57 -3.38
N GLY A 141 -0.32 -3.46 -3.44
CA GLY A 141 -1.16 -3.67 -2.27
C GLY A 141 -1.12 -5.10 -1.76
N ILE A 142 -1.04 -6.10 -2.66
CA ILE A 142 -0.85 -7.49 -2.26
C ILE A 142 0.55 -7.70 -1.66
N ALA A 143 1.59 -7.14 -2.27
CA ALA A 143 2.96 -7.22 -1.73
C ALA A 143 3.04 -6.59 -0.34
N LEU A 144 2.38 -5.45 -0.13
CA LEU A 144 2.30 -4.81 1.18
C LEU A 144 1.55 -5.69 2.18
N GLY A 145 0.49 -6.36 1.75
CA GLY A 145 -0.19 -7.38 2.56
C GLY A 145 0.76 -8.49 3.02
N VAL A 146 1.59 -9.02 2.11
CA VAL A 146 2.61 -10.02 2.44
C VAL A 146 3.57 -9.46 3.48
N ILE A 147 4.11 -8.26 3.27
CA ILE A 147 5.11 -7.62 4.16
C ILE A 147 4.56 -7.29 5.54
N LEU A 148 3.27 -6.93 5.64
CA LEU A 148 2.61 -6.59 6.91
C LEU A 148 1.93 -7.80 7.56
N GLY A 149 1.87 -8.95 6.89
CA GLY A 149 1.09 -10.09 7.34
C GLY A 149 -0.40 -9.78 7.44
N ALA A 150 -0.88 -8.85 6.62
CA ALA A 150 -2.26 -8.41 6.54
C ALA A 150 -3.01 -9.21 5.48
N GLN A 151 -4.30 -9.46 5.66
CA GLN A 151 -5.15 -10.00 4.58
C GLN A 151 -5.54 -8.89 3.62
N VAL A 152 -5.64 -9.18 2.32
CA VAL A 152 -5.86 -8.15 1.30
C VAL A 152 -7.24 -8.28 0.69
N LEU A 153 -8.02 -7.21 0.74
CA LEU A 153 -9.35 -7.09 0.14
C LEU A 153 -9.16 -6.54 -1.26
N LEU A 154 -9.34 -7.41 -2.25
CA LEU A 154 -9.33 -7.02 -3.64
C LEU A 154 -10.64 -6.31 -3.99
N PRO A 155 -10.62 -5.31 -4.88
CA PRO A 155 -11.83 -4.67 -5.37
C PRO A 155 -12.72 -5.70 -6.07
N VAL A 156 -14.03 -5.60 -5.86
CA VAL A 156 -14.99 -6.45 -6.58
C VAL A 156 -15.06 -6.06 -8.06
N HIS A 157 -14.96 -4.77 -8.34
CA HIS A 157 -15.11 -4.20 -9.66
C HIS A 157 -13.90 -3.33 -10.02
N MET A 158 -13.50 -3.37 -11.29
CA MET A 158 -12.49 -2.47 -11.84
C MET A 158 -12.98 -1.79 -13.12
N PRO A 159 -12.62 -0.52 -13.36
CA PRO A 159 -12.95 0.17 -14.61
C PRO A 159 -12.14 -0.42 -15.77
N PHE A 160 -12.83 -0.94 -16.79
CA PHE A 160 -12.19 -1.61 -17.94
C PHE A 160 -11.81 -0.67 -19.08
N ASN A 161 -12.22 0.60 -19.05
CA ASN A 161 -12.06 1.51 -20.19
C ASN A 161 -10.68 2.18 -20.27
N GLY A 162 -9.81 1.99 -19.27
CA GLY A 162 -8.49 2.63 -19.23
C GLY A 162 -8.51 4.15 -19.26
N VAL A 163 -9.68 4.79 -19.05
CA VAL A 163 -9.81 6.25 -19.12
C VAL A 163 -9.34 6.85 -17.80
N GLU A 164 -8.25 7.59 -17.87
CA GLU A 164 -7.77 8.44 -16.79
C GLU A 164 -8.49 9.79 -16.83
N LEU A 165 -9.59 9.90 -16.09
CA LEU A 165 -10.26 11.19 -15.92
C LEU A 165 -9.37 12.13 -15.08
N PRO A 166 -8.97 13.30 -15.62
CA PRO A 166 -8.16 14.24 -14.87
C PRO A 166 -8.97 14.86 -13.73
N LYS A 167 -8.48 14.66 -12.49
CA LYS A 167 -8.72 15.49 -11.30
C LYS A 167 -10.09 15.48 -10.62
N GLN A 168 -11.00 14.55 -10.92
CA GLN A 168 -12.14 14.37 -10.01
C GLN A 168 -12.00 13.07 -9.21
N PRO A 169 -11.99 13.13 -7.86
CA PRO A 169 -12.21 11.96 -7.00
C PRO A 169 -13.68 11.50 -7.07
N THR A 170 -14.42 11.86 -8.11
CA THR A 170 -15.73 11.31 -8.35
C THR A 170 -15.50 9.86 -8.74
N ARG A 171 -15.74 8.97 -7.76
CA ARG A 171 -16.07 7.56 -7.93
C ARG A 171 -16.48 7.34 -9.38
N THR A 172 -15.64 6.62 -10.11
CA THR A 172 -15.82 6.28 -11.52
C THR A 172 -17.30 5.98 -11.76
N MET A 173 -18.04 6.95 -12.32
CA MET A 173 -19.42 6.75 -12.80
C MET A 173 -19.40 5.97 -14.12
N ASP A 174 -18.46 5.06 -14.21
CA ASP A 174 -18.11 4.36 -15.41
C ASP A 174 -19.08 3.20 -15.58
N ARG A 175 -19.78 3.19 -16.70
CA ARG A 175 -20.71 2.10 -17.04
C ARG A 175 -19.98 0.79 -17.37
N ASN A 176 -18.65 0.83 -17.44
CA ASN A 176 -17.80 -0.29 -17.84
C ASN A 176 -17.01 -0.89 -16.66
N LEU A 177 -17.60 -0.92 -15.46
CA LEU A 177 -17.08 -1.71 -14.35
C LEU A 177 -17.19 -3.20 -14.69
N GLN A 178 -16.05 -3.89 -14.76
CA GLN A 178 -15.99 -5.33 -14.88
C GLN A 178 -15.65 -5.95 -13.54
N ARG A 179 -16.21 -7.12 -13.26
CA ARG A 179 -15.84 -7.90 -12.07
C ARG A 179 -14.39 -8.36 -12.20
N LEU A 180 -13.62 -8.26 -11.13
CA LEU A 180 -12.17 -8.56 -11.15
C LEU A 180 -11.88 -9.99 -11.63
N GLU A 181 -12.71 -10.94 -11.23
CA GLU A 181 -12.65 -12.36 -11.63
C GLU A 181 -12.93 -12.61 -13.11
N ARG A 182 -13.48 -11.64 -13.84
CA ARG A 182 -13.59 -11.74 -15.31
C ARG A 182 -12.33 -11.27 -16.02
N MET A 183 -11.45 -10.57 -15.30
CA MET A 183 -10.23 -9.97 -15.85
C MET A 183 -9.00 -10.80 -15.52
N PHE A 184 -8.96 -11.39 -14.32
CA PHE A 184 -7.81 -12.14 -13.82
C PHE A 184 -8.21 -13.46 -13.18
N ASP A 185 -7.30 -14.43 -13.31
CA ASP A 185 -7.32 -15.73 -12.65
C ASP A 185 -7.06 -15.56 -11.16
N LEU A 186 -8.13 -15.26 -10.41
CA LEU A 186 -8.06 -14.98 -8.98
C LEU A 186 -7.71 -16.20 -8.16
N ASP A 187 -8.00 -17.41 -8.65
CA ASP A 187 -7.58 -18.65 -7.99
C ASP A 187 -6.07 -18.84 -8.07
N ALA A 188 -5.48 -18.63 -9.27
CA ALA A 188 -4.03 -18.67 -9.42
C ALA A 188 -3.33 -17.56 -8.62
N LEU A 189 -3.91 -16.37 -8.56
CA LEU A 189 -3.40 -15.26 -7.76
C LEU A 189 -3.48 -15.55 -6.26
N GLN A 190 -4.61 -16.07 -5.78
CA GLN A 190 -4.82 -16.47 -4.38
C GLN A 190 -3.85 -17.56 -3.95
N ALA A 191 -3.65 -18.58 -4.77
CA ALA A 191 -2.70 -19.66 -4.49
C ALA A 191 -1.26 -19.12 -4.41
N GLY A 192 -0.85 -18.30 -5.38
CA GLY A 192 0.48 -17.70 -5.41
C GLY A 192 0.74 -16.74 -4.25
N ALA A 193 -0.25 -15.91 -3.90
CA ALA A 193 -0.19 -15.04 -2.73
C ALA A 193 -0.08 -15.88 -1.44
N THR A 194 -0.92 -16.90 -1.25
CA THR A 194 -0.88 -17.75 -0.05
C THR A 194 0.48 -18.44 0.12
N GLU A 195 1.07 -18.93 -0.97
CA GLU A 195 2.44 -19.47 -0.96
C GLU A 195 3.47 -18.42 -0.51
N LEU A 196 3.37 -17.19 -1.02
CA LEU A 196 4.25 -16.08 -0.63
C LEU A 196 4.14 -15.72 0.86
N TYR A 197 2.92 -15.64 1.42
CA TYR A 197 2.74 -15.38 2.85
C TYR A 197 3.42 -16.47 3.68
N ARG A 198 3.22 -17.73 3.31
CA ARG A 198 3.84 -18.85 4.01
C ARG A 198 5.37 -18.79 3.90
N ASP A 199 5.90 -18.55 2.72
CA ASP A 199 7.34 -18.44 2.49
C ASP A 199 7.97 -17.28 3.29
N HIS A 200 7.28 -16.15 3.39
CA HIS A 200 7.76 -14.95 4.06
C HIS A 200 7.67 -15.07 5.59
N TRP A 201 6.52 -15.51 6.11
CA TRP A 201 6.26 -15.51 7.56
C TRP A 201 6.60 -16.82 8.26
N CYS A 202 6.53 -17.98 7.59
CA CYS A 202 6.80 -19.25 8.27
C CYS A 202 8.29 -19.56 8.40
N LYS A 203 9.14 -18.84 7.67
CA LYS A 203 10.58 -18.83 7.91
C LYS A 203 10.98 -17.93 9.09
N ARG A 204 10.09 -17.04 9.55
CA ARG A 204 10.28 -16.08 10.65
C ARG A 204 9.41 -16.47 11.85
N SER A 205 9.71 -17.62 12.44
CA SER A 205 8.87 -18.25 13.48
C SER A 205 8.75 -17.46 14.79
N ASP A 206 9.61 -16.48 15.01
CA ASP A 206 9.64 -15.59 16.17
C ASP A 206 8.66 -14.42 16.07
N GLU A 207 8.18 -14.09 14.87
CA GLU A 207 7.29 -12.95 14.64
C GLU A 207 5.80 -13.29 14.95
N PRO A 208 5.02 -12.37 15.56
CA PRO A 208 3.61 -12.59 15.85
C PRO A 208 2.77 -12.95 14.61
N ALA A 209 3.09 -12.39 13.44
CA ALA A 209 2.42 -12.70 12.18
C ALA A 209 2.61 -14.16 11.77
N SER A 210 3.72 -14.81 12.13
CA SER A 210 3.96 -16.23 11.85
C SER A 210 2.88 -17.11 12.48
N LYS A 211 2.40 -16.78 13.67
CA LYS A 211 1.29 -17.51 14.32
C LYS A 211 -0.01 -17.46 13.51
N THR A 212 -0.24 -16.37 12.80
CA THR A 212 -1.45 -16.17 11.98
C THR A 212 -1.39 -16.99 10.70
N TRP A 213 -0.21 -17.06 10.08
CA TRP A 213 -0.04 -17.61 8.73
C TRP A 213 0.50 -19.05 8.70
N CYS A 214 1.03 -19.56 9.80
CA CYS A 214 1.78 -20.82 9.83
C CYS A 214 1.17 -21.91 10.71
N HIS A 215 0.23 -21.58 11.60
CA HIS A 215 -0.35 -22.53 12.55
C HIS A 215 -1.88 -22.65 12.42
N GLY A 216 -2.36 -23.90 12.38
CA GLY A 216 -3.75 -24.27 12.69
C GLY A 216 -4.76 -24.13 11.54
N PHE A 217 -4.85 -22.97 10.88
CA PHE A 217 -5.84 -22.71 9.83
C PHE A 217 -5.24 -21.96 8.63
N GLN A 218 -5.48 -22.46 7.41
CA GLN A 218 -5.12 -21.74 6.20
C GLN A 218 -6.10 -20.59 6.00
N ARG A 219 -5.65 -19.38 6.35
CA ARG A 219 -6.38 -18.15 6.05
C ARG A 219 -6.12 -17.77 4.60
N PRO A 220 -7.14 -17.38 3.83
CA PRO A 220 -6.89 -16.91 2.48
C PRO A 220 -6.12 -15.60 2.54
N ALA A 221 -4.98 -15.51 1.84
CA ALA A 221 -4.22 -14.27 1.71
C ALA A 221 -5.07 -13.11 1.16
N LEU A 222 -5.94 -13.40 0.18
CA LEU A 222 -6.78 -12.43 -0.50
C LEU A 222 -8.27 -12.73 -0.22
N LEU A 223 -9.06 -11.68 -0.11
CA LEU A 223 -10.51 -11.73 -0.12
C LEU A 223 -10.98 -11.03 -1.39
N TYR A 224 -11.94 -11.63 -2.08
CA TYR A 224 -12.50 -11.09 -3.33
C TYR A 224 -13.97 -11.51 -3.47
N GLY A 225 -14.68 -10.83 -4.38
CA GLY A 225 -16.12 -11.04 -4.60
C GLY A 225 -16.94 -10.83 -3.32
N ASN A 226 -17.85 -11.75 -3.05
CA ASN A 226 -18.77 -11.67 -1.90
C ASN A 226 -18.04 -11.67 -0.54
N ALA A 227 -16.82 -12.22 -0.47
CA ALA A 227 -16.05 -12.23 0.77
C ALA A 227 -15.54 -10.82 1.13
N THR A 228 -15.18 -10.01 0.14
CA THR A 228 -14.82 -8.60 0.35
C THR A 228 -16.02 -7.81 0.85
N GLU A 229 -17.17 -7.96 0.18
CA GLU A 229 -18.41 -7.25 0.56
C GLU A 229 -18.85 -7.60 1.98
N ALA A 230 -18.85 -8.91 2.31
CA ALA A 230 -19.20 -9.37 3.65
C ALA A 230 -18.26 -8.81 4.73
N MET A 231 -16.95 -8.72 4.45
CA MET A 231 -16.00 -8.14 5.39
C MET A 231 -16.22 -6.64 5.58
N GLU A 232 -16.47 -5.90 4.49
CA GLU A 232 -16.76 -4.46 4.57
C GLU A 232 -18.04 -4.18 5.36
N ASP A 233 -19.09 -4.98 5.15
CA ASP A 233 -20.34 -4.90 5.91
C ASP A 233 -20.11 -5.21 7.38
N ALA A 234 -19.37 -6.29 7.70
CA ALA A 234 -19.05 -6.65 9.07
C ALA A 234 -18.25 -5.53 9.78
N ILE A 235 -17.25 -4.97 9.11
CA ILE A 235 -16.45 -3.83 9.60
C ILE A 235 -17.33 -2.59 9.81
N SER A 236 -18.25 -2.30 8.89
CA SER A 236 -19.17 -1.16 8.99
C SER A 236 -20.13 -1.32 10.17
N ILE A 237 -20.74 -2.50 10.33
CA ILE A 237 -21.67 -2.82 11.43
C ILE A 237 -20.93 -2.72 12.78
N LEU A 238 -19.75 -3.34 12.88
CA LEU A 238 -18.98 -3.37 14.11
C LEU A 238 -18.34 -2.01 14.44
N GLY A 239 -17.85 -1.27 13.44
CA GLY A 239 -17.24 0.04 13.63
C GLY A 239 -18.19 1.09 14.19
N ARG A 240 -19.49 1.03 13.84
CA ARG A 240 -20.51 1.95 14.38
C ARG A 240 -20.72 1.81 15.90
N LYS A 241 -20.42 0.64 16.49
CA LYS A 241 -20.76 0.32 17.89
C LYS A 241 -19.57 -0.12 18.75
N ARG A 242 -18.55 -0.71 18.16
CA ARG A 242 -17.36 -1.24 18.84
C ARG A 242 -16.13 -0.40 18.47
N ARG A 243 -15.45 0.13 19.49
CA ARG A 243 -14.19 0.89 19.37
C ARG A 243 -12.97 0.04 18.96
N ASN A 244 -13.18 -1.13 18.36
CA ASN A 244 -12.13 -2.10 18.06
C ASN A 244 -11.90 -2.29 16.55
N VAL A 245 -12.64 -1.55 15.72
CA VAL A 245 -12.46 -1.51 14.27
C VAL A 245 -12.02 -0.11 13.89
N PHE A 246 -10.88 -0.01 13.21
CA PHE A 246 -10.29 1.26 12.79
C PHE A 246 -10.14 1.24 11.28
N SER A 247 -10.59 2.31 10.63
CA SER A 247 -10.34 2.58 9.22
C SER A 247 -9.33 3.72 9.13
N LEU A 248 -8.16 3.45 8.57
CA LEU A 248 -7.14 4.47 8.32
C LEU A 248 -7.08 4.72 6.81
N GLN A 249 -7.30 5.97 6.39
CA GLN A 249 -7.15 6.36 5.00
C GLN A 249 -5.71 6.79 4.72
N TRP A 250 -5.13 6.25 3.66
CA TRP A 250 -3.77 6.58 3.21
C TRP A 250 -3.78 7.56 2.04
N ASP A 251 -3.04 8.68 2.16
CA ASP A 251 -2.79 9.65 1.09
C ASP A 251 -1.28 9.77 0.82
N ALA A 252 -0.82 9.57 -0.41
CA ALA A 252 0.61 9.61 -0.76
C ALA A 252 1.22 11.00 -0.88
N ALA A 253 0.61 12.03 -0.28
CA ALA A 253 1.36 13.22 0.07
C ALA A 253 2.55 12.92 1.02
N THR A 254 2.55 11.77 1.72
CA THR A 254 3.61 11.30 2.62
C THR A 254 4.40 10.12 2.01
N LYS A 255 5.46 10.36 1.24
CA LYS A 255 6.08 9.34 0.35
C LYS A 255 7.23 8.47 0.91
N PRO A 256 8.19 8.93 1.74
CA PRO A 256 9.29 8.05 2.17
C PRO A 256 9.06 7.35 3.52
N GLU A 257 8.34 7.97 4.44
CA GLU A 257 8.12 7.44 5.81
C GLU A 257 6.88 6.54 5.91
N ALA A 258 6.27 6.25 4.76
CA ALA A 258 5.05 5.47 4.66
C ALA A 258 5.19 4.09 5.31
N LEU A 259 6.28 3.41 4.95
CA LEU A 259 6.55 2.06 5.39
C LEU A 259 6.86 2.02 6.88
N SER A 260 7.58 3.00 7.43
CA SER A 260 7.90 3.03 8.86
C SER A 260 6.67 3.28 9.73
N VAL A 261 5.71 4.09 9.25
CA VAL A 261 4.40 4.26 9.90
C VAL A 261 3.59 2.97 9.87
N LEU A 262 3.56 2.28 8.72
CA LEU A 262 2.85 1.00 8.59
C LEU A 262 3.47 -0.08 9.47
N GLU A 263 4.80 -0.19 9.50
CA GLU A 263 5.52 -1.10 10.40
C GLU A 263 5.29 -0.74 11.87
N ALA A 264 5.24 0.55 12.22
CA ALA A 264 4.93 0.99 13.58
C ALA A 264 3.49 0.62 13.96
N ALA A 265 2.53 0.85 13.06
CA ALA A 265 1.14 0.44 13.25
C ALA A 265 1.03 -1.07 13.39
N GLN A 266 1.76 -1.85 12.59
CA GLN A 266 1.83 -3.30 12.68
C GLN A 266 2.40 -3.76 14.03
N ARG A 267 3.51 -3.16 14.50
CA ARG A 267 4.10 -3.47 15.80
C ARG A 267 3.16 -3.16 16.96
N GLU A 268 2.56 -1.98 16.96
CA GLU A 268 1.56 -1.57 17.97
C GLU A 268 0.33 -2.48 17.93
N PHE A 269 -0.09 -2.88 16.73
CA PHE A 269 -1.21 -3.79 16.56
C PHE A 269 -0.91 -5.18 17.14
N HIS A 270 0.23 -5.77 16.81
CA HIS A 270 0.65 -7.06 17.36
C HIS A 270 0.87 -6.99 18.89
N ALA A 271 1.48 -5.91 19.38
CA ALA A 271 1.63 -5.66 20.81
C ALA A 271 0.26 -5.50 21.50
N GLY A 272 -0.70 -4.86 20.83
CA GLY A 272 -2.08 -4.71 21.28
C GLY A 272 -2.79 -6.06 21.40
N ILE A 273 -2.66 -6.94 20.39
CA ILE A 273 -3.22 -8.29 20.41
C ILE A 273 -2.65 -9.11 21.59
N ALA A 274 -1.34 -9.07 21.79
CA ALA A 274 -0.70 -9.81 22.88
C ALA A 274 -1.22 -9.40 24.27
N ASN A 275 -1.64 -8.13 24.42
CA ASN A 275 -2.13 -7.59 25.68
C ASN A 275 -3.65 -7.74 25.90
N LEU A 276 -4.42 -8.15 24.89
CA LEU A 276 -5.89 -8.20 24.97
C LEU A 276 -6.48 -9.48 25.58
N GLY A 277 -5.63 -10.45 25.94
CA GLY A 277 -6.00 -11.60 26.78
C GLY A 277 -7.25 -12.35 26.34
N GLY A 278 -7.10 -13.34 25.46
CA GLY A 278 -8.00 -14.50 25.23
C GLY A 278 -9.46 -14.25 24.83
N ASP A 279 -10.21 -13.52 25.64
CA ASP A 279 -11.68 -13.55 25.65
C ASP A 279 -12.32 -12.30 25.01
N ALA A 280 -11.56 -11.22 24.83
CA ALA A 280 -12.03 -10.05 24.10
C ALA A 280 -11.64 -10.20 22.63
N GLY A 281 -12.58 -10.64 21.78
CA GLY A 281 -12.40 -10.84 20.35
C GLY A 281 -11.41 -9.86 19.71
N SER A 282 -10.42 -10.41 19.02
CA SER A 282 -9.25 -9.68 18.55
C SER A 282 -9.68 -8.45 17.72
N PRO A 283 -9.05 -7.28 17.94
CA PRO A 283 -9.36 -6.10 17.15
C PRO A 283 -9.02 -6.38 15.69
N HIS A 284 -9.91 -5.99 14.79
CA HIS A 284 -9.64 -6.04 13.35
C HIS A 284 -9.37 -4.62 12.86
N VAL A 285 -8.24 -4.41 12.19
CA VAL A 285 -7.87 -3.11 11.60
C VAL A 285 -8.01 -3.20 10.10
N LEU A 286 -8.67 -2.20 9.50
CA LEU A 286 -8.76 -2.03 8.07
C LEU A 286 -7.92 -0.82 7.65
N LEU A 287 -6.92 -1.06 6.82
CA LEU A 287 -6.15 -0.01 6.18
C LEU A 287 -6.75 0.23 4.80
N ASP A 288 -7.31 1.41 4.57
CA ASP A 288 -7.87 1.81 3.28
C ASP A 288 -6.80 2.56 2.49
N LEU A 289 -6.25 1.88 1.50
CA LEU A 289 -5.17 2.38 0.68
C LEU A 289 -5.74 3.04 -0.56
N GLY A 290 -5.73 4.37 -0.54
CA GLY A 290 -6.20 5.17 -1.65
C GLY A 290 -5.31 5.02 -2.88
N CYS A 291 -5.76 5.66 -3.96
CA CYS A 291 -5.19 5.55 -5.29
C CYS A 291 -3.76 6.07 -5.52
N THR A 292 -3.06 6.39 -4.45
CA THR A 292 -1.78 7.07 -4.47
C THR A 292 -0.61 6.11 -4.19
N LEU A 293 -0.87 4.80 -4.09
CA LEU A 293 0.10 3.80 -3.63
C LEU A 293 1.33 3.60 -4.52
N PHE A 294 1.34 4.15 -5.74
CA PHE A 294 2.43 4.13 -6.74
C PHE A 294 3.76 4.78 -6.29
N SER A 295 3.98 4.94 -4.99
CA SER A 295 5.13 5.61 -4.40
C SER A 295 5.97 4.68 -3.53
N LEU A 296 5.66 3.38 -3.45
CA LEU A 296 6.60 2.42 -2.85
C LEU A 296 7.86 2.41 -3.71
N ALA A 297 8.91 3.07 -3.25
CA ALA A 297 10.20 3.05 -3.91
C ALA A 297 10.72 1.61 -3.88
N VAL A 298 10.62 0.91 -5.01
CA VAL A 298 11.08 -0.47 -5.10
C VAL A 298 12.55 -0.47 -5.51
N ASP A 299 13.42 -0.82 -4.57
CA ASP A 299 14.80 -1.14 -4.86
C ASP A 299 14.87 -2.58 -5.37
N GLU A 300 15.41 -2.77 -6.58
CA GLU A 300 15.46 -4.07 -7.27
C GLU A 300 16.21 -5.16 -6.48
N THR A 301 17.02 -4.78 -5.51
CA THR A 301 17.79 -5.72 -4.68
C THR A 301 17.03 -6.21 -3.44
N THR A 302 15.85 -5.65 -3.18
CA THR A 302 15.11 -5.91 -1.95
C THR A 302 14.17 -7.11 -2.05
N GLU A 303 13.78 -7.64 -0.89
CA GLU A 303 12.78 -8.71 -0.81
C GLU A 303 11.42 -8.31 -1.40
N SER A 304 11.03 -7.03 -1.25
CA SER A 304 9.77 -6.52 -1.81
C SER A 304 9.74 -6.58 -3.34
N TRP A 305 10.88 -6.33 -4.02
CA TRP A 305 10.99 -6.53 -5.48
C TRP A 305 10.78 -7.99 -5.88
N SER A 306 11.39 -8.93 -5.14
CA SER A 306 11.19 -10.36 -5.38
C SER A 306 9.73 -10.78 -5.17
N ILE A 307 9.09 -10.31 -4.10
CA ILE A 307 7.67 -10.55 -3.83
C ILE A 307 6.81 -10.01 -4.98
N PHE A 308 7.05 -8.78 -5.43
CA PHE A 308 6.32 -8.15 -6.53
C PHE A 308 6.37 -9.01 -7.80
N TRP A 309 7.54 -9.43 -8.25
CA TRP A 309 7.67 -10.23 -9.48
C TRP A 309 7.14 -11.66 -9.34
N ARG A 310 7.18 -12.23 -8.13
CA ARG A 310 6.48 -13.50 -7.85
C ARG A 310 4.97 -13.30 -8.01
N LEU A 311 4.38 -12.28 -7.39
CA LEU A 311 2.95 -11.97 -7.55
C LEU A 311 2.57 -11.70 -9.00
N HIS A 312 3.38 -10.93 -9.73
CA HIS A 312 3.14 -10.61 -11.14
C HIS A 312 3.00 -11.86 -12.02
N ARG A 313 3.79 -12.91 -11.75
CA ARG A 313 3.69 -14.21 -12.45
C ARG A 313 2.38 -14.95 -12.18
N HIS A 314 1.74 -14.68 -11.04
CA HIS A 314 0.44 -15.25 -10.66
C HIS A 314 -0.74 -14.38 -11.08
N LEU A 315 -0.54 -13.07 -11.27
CA LEU A 315 -1.56 -12.16 -11.81
C LEU A 315 -1.69 -12.33 -13.33
N LYS A 316 -2.33 -13.43 -13.70
CA LYS A 316 -2.63 -13.82 -15.09
C LYS A 316 -4.03 -13.36 -15.46
N HIS A 317 -4.24 -13.05 -16.72
CA HIS A 317 -5.58 -12.85 -17.25
C HIS A 317 -6.39 -14.15 -17.25
N GLU A 318 -7.71 -14.01 -17.15
CA GLU A 318 -8.65 -15.13 -17.30
C GLU A 318 -8.37 -15.93 -18.59
N PRO A 319 -8.62 -17.26 -18.59
CA PRO A 319 -8.41 -18.11 -19.76
C PRO A 319 -9.06 -17.56 -21.03
N ASP A 320 -10.31 -17.09 -20.94
CA ASP A 320 -11.05 -16.54 -22.08
C ASP A 320 -10.36 -15.30 -22.66
N VAL A 321 -9.85 -14.39 -21.80
CA VAL A 321 -9.11 -13.20 -22.24
C VAL A 321 -7.81 -13.62 -22.95
N ARG A 322 -7.12 -14.65 -22.44
CA ARG A 322 -5.90 -15.19 -23.07
C ARG A 322 -6.20 -15.87 -24.40
N GLU A 323 -7.30 -16.60 -24.49
CA GLU A 323 -7.74 -17.23 -25.74
C GLU A 323 -8.09 -16.17 -26.78
N GLN A 324 -8.86 -15.15 -26.42
CA GLN A 324 -9.15 -14.02 -27.30
C GLN A 324 -7.88 -13.29 -27.73
N ALA A 325 -6.95 -13.03 -26.81
CA ALA A 325 -5.66 -12.42 -27.15
C ALA A 325 -4.85 -13.29 -28.12
N ALA A 326 -4.88 -14.63 -27.95
CA ALA A 326 -4.23 -15.56 -28.86
C ALA A 326 -4.90 -15.58 -30.24
N ALA A 327 -6.24 -15.56 -30.29
CA ALA A 327 -7.01 -15.48 -31.53
C ALA A 327 -6.74 -14.16 -32.27
N VAL A 328 -6.72 -13.03 -31.56
CA VAL A 328 -6.34 -11.73 -32.11
C VAL A 328 -4.90 -11.75 -32.62
N LYS A 329 -3.95 -12.34 -31.87
CA LYS A 329 -2.57 -12.47 -32.32
C LYS A 329 -2.45 -13.32 -33.59
N ALA A 330 -3.17 -14.43 -33.68
CA ALA A 330 -3.20 -15.28 -34.86
C ALA A 330 -3.85 -14.57 -36.06
N HIS A 331 -4.94 -13.84 -35.82
CA HIS A 331 -5.60 -13.04 -36.84
C HIS A 331 -4.69 -11.92 -37.33
N LEU A 332 -4.06 -11.17 -36.42
CA LEU A 332 -3.06 -10.16 -36.76
C LEU A 332 -2.00 -10.80 -37.63
N ALA A 333 -1.39 -11.91 -37.22
CA ALA A 333 -0.38 -12.66 -38.00
C ALA A 333 -0.84 -12.98 -39.43
N SER A 334 -2.10 -13.33 -39.64
CA SER A 334 -2.64 -13.57 -40.99
C SER A 334 -2.68 -12.31 -41.87
N LEU A 335 -2.89 -11.13 -41.26
CA LEU A 335 -2.92 -9.85 -41.97
C LEU A 335 -1.55 -9.35 -42.40
N GLY A 336 -0.46 -9.97 -41.95
CA GLY A 336 0.90 -9.42 -42.13
C GLY A 336 1.44 -9.64 -43.51
N VAL A 337 1.07 -10.77 -44.13
CA VAL A 337 1.34 -11.00 -45.55
C VAL A 337 0.68 -9.90 -46.38
N ALA A 338 -0.61 -9.65 -46.16
CA ALA A 338 -1.33 -8.57 -46.84
C ALA A 338 -0.74 -7.17 -46.52
N ALA A 339 -0.30 -6.93 -45.28
CA ALA A 339 0.34 -5.68 -44.90
C ALA A 339 1.70 -5.49 -45.58
N GLN A 340 2.51 -6.54 -45.71
CA GLN A 340 3.80 -6.51 -46.42
C GLN A 340 3.61 -6.29 -47.91
N GLU A 341 2.69 -7.01 -48.54
CA GLU A 341 2.32 -6.82 -49.94
C GLU A 341 1.88 -5.37 -50.19
N LYS A 342 1.01 -4.84 -49.31
CA LYS A 342 0.56 -3.45 -49.39
C LYS A 342 1.71 -2.45 -49.17
N ALA A 343 2.58 -2.67 -48.19
CA ALA A 343 3.73 -1.81 -47.93
C ALA A 343 4.69 -1.75 -49.14
N ALA A 344 4.89 -2.88 -49.82
CA ALA A 344 5.69 -2.95 -51.04
C ALA A 344 5.11 -2.08 -52.17
N THR A 345 3.78 -1.98 -52.30
CA THR A 345 3.15 -1.09 -53.30
C THR A 345 3.44 0.39 -53.07
N PHE A 346 3.78 0.78 -51.83
CA PHE A 346 4.17 2.15 -51.49
C PHE A 346 5.69 2.37 -51.50
N GLY A 347 6.49 1.36 -51.88
CA GLY A 347 7.95 1.44 -51.91
C GLY A 347 8.62 1.30 -50.54
N PHE A 348 7.91 0.86 -49.49
CA PHE A 348 8.51 0.55 -48.21
C PHE A 348 9.21 -0.82 -48.24
N ALA A 349 10.43 -0.88 -47.69
CA ALA A 349 11.11 -2.14 -47.47
C ALA A 349 10.53 -2.82 -46.22
N ALA A 350 9.82 -3.93 -46.39
CA ALA A 350 9.43 -4.78 -45.28
C ALA A 350 10.58 -5.77 -45.00
N PRO A 351 11.11 -5.85 -43.77
CA PRO A 351 12.09 -6.87 -43.44
C PRO A 351 11.48 -8.26 -43.66
N PRO A 352 12.28 -9.25 -44.10
CA PRO A 352 11.81 -10.62 -44.21
C PRO A 352 11.32 -11.11 -42.84
N LEU A 353 10.32 -11.99 -42.86
CA LEU A 353 9.72 -12.56 -41.67
C LEU A 353 10.71 -13.48 -40.95
N GLU A 354 11.49 -12.94 -40.01
CA GLU A 354 12.32 -13.78 -39.15
C GLU A 354 11.43 -14.71 -38.31
N GLY A 355 11.59 -16.03 -38.51
CA GLY A 355 10.78 -17.05 -37.86
C GLY A 355 9.39 -17.28 -38.48
N GLY A 356 9.10 -16.72 -39.66
CA GLY A 356 7.84 -16.94 -40.38
C GLY A 356 6.63 -16.20 -39.81
N ALA A 357 6.83 -15.36 -38.79
CA ALA A 357 5.77 -14.51 -38.24
C ALA A 357 6.01 -13.04 -38.64
N PRO A 358 5.03 -12.36 -39.25
CA PRO A 358 5.04 -10.90 -39.40
C PRO A 358 5.28 -10.22 -38.06
N GLY A 359 6.39 -9.49 -37.98
CA GLY A 359 6.63 -8.53 -36.93
C GLY A 359 5.62 -7.40 -37.10
N TYR A 360 4.69 -7.28 -36.16
CA TYR A 360 3.84 -6.09 -36.07
C TYR A 360 4.46 -5.15 -35.06
N ASN A 361 4.62 -3.91 -35.47
CA ASN A 361 4.61 -2.83 -34.50
C ASN A 361 3.13 -2.53 -34.23
N VAL A 362 2.63 -2.96 -33.07
CA VAL A 362 1.35 -2.46 -32.59
C VAL A 362 1.63 -1.06 -32.06
N LEU A 363 1.39 -0.07 -32.90
CA LEU A 363 1.42 1.32 -32.52
C LEU A 363 0.06 1.64 -31.92
N HIS A 364 -0.02 1.76 -30.60
CA HIS A 364 -1.24 2.19 -29.92
C HIS A 364 -1.37 3.71 -30.09
N LEU A 365 -1.85 4.13 -31.26
CA LEU A 365 -2.17 5.53 -31.51
C LEU A 365 -3.57 5.82 -31.00
N ARG A 366 -3.67 6.47 -29.84
CA ARG A 366 -4.89 7.16 -29.44
C ARG A 366 -4.84 8.58 -29.98
N ALA A 367 -5.68 8.86 -30.97
CA ALA A 367 -5.83 10.19 -31.56
C ALA A 367 -7.19 10.81 -31.26
N GLU A 368 -8.00 10.17 -30.41
CA GLU A 368 -9.32 10.65 -30.05
C GLU A 368 -9.24 11.98 -29.27
N GLU A 369 -10.27 12.81 -29.41
CA GLU A 369 -10.34 14.13 -28.77
C GLU A 369 -10.25 14.03 -27.24
N ASP A 370 -10.81 12.99 -26.63
CA ASP A 370 -10.70 12.74 -25.18
C ASP A 370 -9.27 12.42 -24.75
N TRP A 371 -8.50 11.71 -25.58
CA TRP A 371 -7.09 11.44 -25.32
C TRP A 371 -6.23 12.71 -25.43
N GLN A 372 -6.50 13.56 -26.43
CA GLN A 372 -5.83 14.85 -26.54
C GLN A 372 -6.09 15.73 -25.30
N HIS A 373 -7.34 15.81 -24.85
CA HIS A 373 -7.69 16.52 -23.61
C HIS A 373 -7.02 15.90 -22.38
N HIS A 374 -6.96 14.57 -22.29
CA HIS A 374 -6.21 13.88 -21.23
C HIS A 374 -4.73 14.29 -21.25
N CYS A 375 -4.10 14.32 -22.42
CA CYS A 375 -2.70 14.71 -22.56
C CYS A 375 -2.44 16.17 -22.25
N GLU A 376 -3.31 17.09 -22.67
CA GLU A 376 -3.23 18.49 -22.27
C GLU A 376 -3.37 18.66 -20.75
N ALA A 377 -4.30 17.95 -20.13
CA ALA A 377 -4.48 17.98 -18.68
C ALA A 377 -3.27 17.39 -17.93
N TRP A 378 -2.71 16.28 -18.44
CA TRP A 378 -1.55 15.58 -17.89
C TRP A 378 -0.27 16.41 -17.99
N MET A 379 0.00 17.00 -19.16
CA MET A 379 1.10 17.95 -19.38
C MET A 379 0.90 19.27 -18.61
N GLY A 380 -0.36 19.64 -18.33
CA GLY A 380 -0.72 20.81 -17.54
C GLY A 380 -0.53 20.65 -16.01
N LEU A 381 -0.20 19.44 -15.52
CA LEU A 381 0.11 19.20 -14.11
C LEU A 381 1.45 19.84 -13.75
N ARG A 382 1.43 20.95 -12.99
CA ARG A 382 2.63 21.61 -12.46
C ARG A 382 3.09 20.97 -11.16
N ASP A 383 3.39 19.68 -11.18
CA ASP A 383 3.92 18.95 -10.02
C ASP A 383 5.45 18.84 -10.01
N GLY A 384 6.12 19.38 -11.02
CA GLY A 384 7.58 19.41 -11.13
C GLY A 384 8.18 18.19 -11.85
N TYR A 385 7.37 17.27 -12.36
CA TYR A 385 7.82 16.13 -13.16
C TYR A 385 7.59 16.39 -14.66
N HIS A 386 8.59 16.10 -15.49
CA HIS A 386 8.42 16.04 -16.94
C HIS A 386 7.68 14.76 -17.30
N ARG A 387 6.46 14.91 -17.83
CA ARG A 387 5.55 13.81 -18.19
C ARG A 387 5.41 13.73 -19.72
N ASP A 388 6.41 13.14 -20.38
CA ASP A 388 6.51 13.08 -21.86
C ASP A 388 5.90 11.81 -22.47
N ASN A 389 5.08 11.06 -21.72
CA ASN A 389 4.62 9.73 -22.13
C ASN A 389 3.22 9.68 -22.74
N CYS A 390 2.56 10.81 -22.96
CA CYS A 390 1.15 10.82 -23.35
C CYS A 390 0.89 10.55 -24.85
N MET A 391 1.92 10.62 -25.70
CA MET A 391 1.80 10.46 -27.16
C MET A 391 2.80 9.45 -27.76
N ASN A 392 3.33 8.51 -26.96
CA ASN A 392 4.27 7.48 -27.45
C ASN A 392 3.59 6.17 -27.84
#